data_AF-A0A3R7INY7-F1
#
_entry.id   AF-A0A3R7INY7-F1
#
_cell.length_a   1.000
_cell.length_b   1.000
_cell.length_c   1.000
_cell.angle_alpha   90.00
_cell.angle_beta   90.00
_cell.angle_gamma   90.00
#
_symmetry.space_group_name_H-M   'P 1'
#
loop_
_entity.id
_entity.type
_entity.pdbx_description
1 polymer ?
#
loop_
_entity_poly.entity_id
_entity_poly.type
_entity_poly.pdbx_seq_one_letter_code
_entity_poly.pdbx_strand_id
1 'polypeptide(L)'
;MLAQFIELELIWQTVKDDRAGGVADDYWQGIRQNQILLLARLKRLAGSDKAMQMVRDSLKKVKRERKRATSKQAIPRSAEVASSSAEALTESVASPISESFNNVESQIFRELDKQRISPHERFTQALTALPENRALVHELLINKEYKVDETQYTAPRKQIMKHMCDMMRKDVEAGMGTNWMVAMATVIQDRLLRLLRPGNSLHVLISEVLDPKLVEGQCKAGAFSYDRFFEFMNNILPKLCAPYRDAAVKAFTEDSSGDAIDRLARLMGLIDLLSLDHTNFMIQVAAPQLIQEAPGYEQRTFERGIQDGSISLGKSRRFWRTNRKILVDEMQKRDPENVNGEAHPPAAKIYAQGLVDLVLSNAPVSEDLIPETLDLDRQRLGKLHARAFRIVATASILLTAKNLLKRDVRSQWKAEADRILSLDFNDIQPDRVQSILESTHPMPSSASAQLSATIRRVLAPVATACVAVSPASIEVQSDLVAPRSSSSSESDITLASSRMASGPTSFTDPVARLILSRLRAHVLSRLSASSASERVRATTTASQSLAGAGMPEFVNEVGQLTEELEKVREVDWLCHGMIYEQILEEA
;
A
#
# COMPACT_ATOMS: atom_id res chain seq x y z
N MET A 1 34.78 -13.18 23.41
CA MET A 1 35.16 -14.18 24.44
C MET A 1 34.99 -13.68 25.87
N LEU A 2 35.80 -12.72 26.37
CA LEU A 2 35.67 -12.26 27.76
C LEU A 2 34.36 -11.50 28.03
N ALA A 3 33.91 -10.67 27.08
CA ALA A 3 32.61 -9.99 27.13
C ALA A 3 31.44 -10.99 27.16
N GLN A 4 31.42 -11.95 26.23
CA GLN A 4 30.43 -13.03 26.17
C GLN A 4 30.38 -13.88 27.45
N PHE A 5 31.53 -14.17 28.08
CA PHE A 5 31.56 -14.88 29.36
C PHE A 5 30.87 -14.06 30.47
N ILE A 6 31.07 -12.74 30.48
CA ILE A 6 30.46 -11.84 31.47
C ILE A 6 28.97 -11.65 31.23
N GLU A 7 28.52 -11.58 29.98
CA GLU A 7 27.10 -11.54 29.63
C GLU A 7 26.38 -12.82 30.10
N LEU A 8 26.97 -13.99 29.84
CA LEU A 8 26.43 -15.27 30.33
C LEU A 8 26.43 -15.34 31.87
N GLU A 9 27.45 -14.81 32.53
CA GLU A 9 27.49 -14.71 34.01
C GLU A 9 26.44 -13.73 34.56
N LEU A 10 26.10 -12.68 33.81
CA LEU A 10 25.07 -11.72 34.18
C LEU A 10 23.68 -12.33 34.04
N ILE A 11 23.43 -13.03 32.94
CA ILE A 11 22.20 -13.80 32.70
C ILE A 11 22.08 -14.90 33.75
N TRP A 12 23.16 -15.60 34.08
CA TRP A 12 23.19 -16.59 35.16
C TRP A 12 22.76 -15.97 36.50
N GLN A 13 23.25 -14.77 36.84
CA GLN A 13 22.87 -14.09 38.08
C GLN A 13 21.41 -13.64 38.12
N THR A 14 20.79 -13.32 36.98
CA THR A 14 19.36 -12.95 36.95
C THR A 14 18.44 -14.15 37.04
N VAL A 15 18.85 -15.28 36.46
CA VAL A 15 18.01 -16.47 36.40
C VAL A 15 18.13 -17.30 37.70
N LYS A 16 19.18 -17.10 38.53
CA LYS A 16 19.60 -18.04 39.61
C LYS A 16 18.52 -18.39 40.61
N ASP A 17 17.64 -17.45 40.84
CA ASP A 17 16.60 -17.55 41.86
C ASP A 17 15.26 -18.05 41.28
N ASP A 18 15.14 -18.17 39.95
CA ASP A 18 13.94 -18.71 39.27
C ASP A 18 13.98 -20.24 39.22
N ARG A 19 13.32 -20.90 40.19
CA ARG A 19 13.13 -22.36 40.26
C ARG A 19 11.77 -22.86 39.76
N ALA A 20 11.03 -22.04 39.02
CA ALA A 20 9.60 -22.28 38.75
C ALA A 20 9.28 -23.17 37.53
N GLY A 21 10.25 -23.71 36.77
CA GLY A 21 9.93 -24.52 35.59
C GLY A 21 11.04 -25.46 35.14
N GLY A 22 10.68 -26.69 34.77
CA GLY A 22 11.62 -27.76 34.37
C GLY A 22 12.50 -27.46 33.15
N VAL A 23 12.17 -26.44 32.36
CA VAL A 23 13.00 -25.97 31.23
C VAL A 23 14.18 -25.09 31.70
N ALA A 24 14.10 -24.54 32.92
CA ALA A 24 15.18 -23.74 33.48
C ALA A 24 16.45 -24.58 33.66
N ASP A 25 16.34 -25.85 34.06
CA ASP A 25 17.46 -26.78 34.26
C ASP A 25 18.26 -27.07 32.99
N ASP A 26 17.60 -27.12 31.83
CA ASP A 26 18.28 -27.28 30.54
C ASP A 26 19.00 -25.99 30.13
N TYR A 27 18.38 -24.83 30.38
CA TYR A 27 19.04 -23.53 30.19
C TYR A 27 20.23 -23.34 31.15
N TRP A 28 20.12 -23.83 32.39
CA TRP A 28 21.21 -23.84 33.38
C TRP A 28 22.41 -24.63 32.88
N GLN A 29 22.16 -25.83 32.36
CA GLN A 29 23.20 -26.69 31.81
C GLN A 29 23.84 -26.06 30.56
N GLY A 30 23.03 -25.47 29.68
CA GLY A 30 23.51 -24.79 28.47
C GLY A 30 24.42 -23.60 28.77
N ILE A 31 24.04 -22.73 29.72
CA ILE A 31 24.87 -21.58 30.13
C ILE A 31 26.20 -22.07 30.73
N ARG A 32 26.15 -23.08 31.61
CA ARG A 32 27.33 -23.61 32.28
C ARG A 32 28.30 -24.29 31.31
N GLN A 33 27.81 -25.06 30.35
CA GLN A 33 28.63 -25.69 29.32
C GLN A 33 29.35 -24.63 28.46
N ASN A 34 28.63 -23.59 28.04
CA ASN A 34 29.22 -22.50 27.26
C ASN A 34 30.26 -21.69 28.07
N GLN A 35 30.00 -21.45 29.36
CA GLN A 35 30.98 -20.81 30.25
C GLN A 35 32.25 -21.66 30.41
N ILE A 36 32.13 -22.98 30.57
CA ILE A 36 33.28 -23.89 30.66
C ILE A 36 34.09 -23.87 29.37
N LEU A 37 33.43 -23.93 28.21
CA LEU A 37 34.09 -23.91 26.91
C LEU A 37 34.81 -22.59 26.65
N LEU A 38 34.16 -21.47 26.97
CA LEU A 38 34.75 -20.12 26.86
C LEU A 38 35.92 -19.96 27.81
N LEU A 39 35.81 -20.40 29.05
CA LEU A 39 36.87 -20.30 30.06
C LEU A 39 38.06 -21.21 29.71
N ALA A 40 37.83 -22.42 29.21
CA ALA A 40 38.89 -23.30 28.72
C ALA A 40 39.64 -22.66 27.53
N ARG A 41 38.92 -22.04 26.60
CA ARG A 41 39.51 -21.32 25.46
C ARG A 41 40.28 -20.08 25.91
N LEU A 42 39.79 -19.36 26.92
CA LEU A 42 40.46 -18.19 27.51
C LEU A 42 41.73 -18.58 28.26
N LYS A 43 41.70 -19.70 29.01
CA LYS A 43 42.88 -20.28 29.67
C LYS A 43 43.93 -20.75 28.66
N ARG A 44 43.52 -21.29 27.52
CA ARG A 44 44.43 -21.72 26.44
C ARG A 44 45.15 -20.53 25.79
N LEU A 45 44.49 -19.38 25.68
CA LEU A 45 45.03 -18.20 24.99
C LEU A 45 45.84 -17.27 25.90
N ALA A 46 45.40 -17.06 27.14
CA ALA A 46 46.01 -16.08 28.04
C ALA A 46 46.82 -16.71 29.19
N GLY A 47 46.79 -18.04 29.33
CA GLY A 47 47.30 -18.76 30.50
C GLY A 47 46.29 -18.77 31.66
N SER A 48 46.31 -19.83 32.48
CA SER A 48 45.26 -20.08 33.49
C SER A 48 45.10 -18.93 34.48
N ASP A 49 46.21 -18.38 34.99
CA ASP A 49 46.18 -17.38 36.05
C ASP A 49 45.77 -15.99 35.55
N LYS A 50 46.29 -15.58 34.38
CA LYS A 50 45.92 -14.29 33.75
C LYS A 50 44.46 -14.30 33.28
N ALA A 51 43.98 -15.40 32.71
CA ALA A 51 42.57 -15.53 32.31
C ALA A 51 41.63 -15.36 33.50
N MET A 52 41.93 -16.00 34.64
CA MET A 52 41.12 -15.89 35.86
C MET A 52 41.23 -14.51 36.53
N GLN A 53 42.35 -13.79 36.38
CA GLN A 53 42.48 -12.40 36.85
C GLN A 53 41.66 -11.45 35.97
N MET A 54 41.74 -11.56 34.65
CA MET A 54 40.97 -10.72 33.72
C MET A 54 39.46 -10.89 33.90
N VAL A 55 38.98 -12.12 34.11
CA VAL A 55 37.56 -12.38 34.41
C VAL A 55 37.15 -11.73 35.74
N ARG A 56 37.99 -11.84 36.79
CA ARG A 56 37.71 -11.23 38.10
C ARG A 56 37.67 -9.70 38.04
N ASP A 57 38.61 -9.07 37.35
CA ASP A 57 38.68 -7.62 37.26
C ASP A 57 37.53 -7.04 36.45
N SER A 58 37.14 -7.70 35.36
CA SER A 58 36.00 -7.29 34.56
C SER A 58 34.67 -7.52 35.26
N LEU A 59 34.50 -8.62 36.01
CA LEU A 59 33.30 -8.83 36.84
C LEU A 59 33.19 -7.81 37.98
N LYS A 60 34.33 -7.39 38.57
CA LYS A 60 34.36 -6.30 39.56
C LYS A 60 33.96 -4.96 38.95
N LYS A 61 34.38 -4.66 37.72
CA LYS A 61 33.98 -3.43 37.00
C LYS A 61 32.48 -3.40 36.75
N VAL A 62 31.91 -4.48 36.22
CA VAL A 62 30.46 -4.59 35.95
C VAL A 62 29.64 -4.51 37.25
N LYS A 63 30.07 -5.16 38.34
CA LYS A 63 29.38 -5.03 39.64
C LYS A 63 29.42 -3.60 40.21
N ARG A 64 30.50 -2.86 39.97
CA ARG A 64 30.62 -1.44 40.37
C ARG A 64 29.71 -0.54 39.54
N GLU A 65 29.61 -0.79 38.23
CA GLU A 65 28.71 -0.07 37.33
C GLU A 65 27.24 -0.33 37.69
N ARG A 66 26.87 -1.57 38.01
CA ARG A 66 25.50 -1.91 38.45
C ARG A 66 25.13 -1.29 39.81
N LYS A 67 26.05 -1.25 40.77
CA LYS A 67 25.84 -0.53 42.05
C LYS A 67 25.65 0.99 41.85
N ARG A 68 26.34 1.59 40.87
CA ARG A 68 26.15 3.00 40.49
C ARG A 68 24.82 3.24 39.75
N ALA A 69 24.33 2.26 38.99
CA ALA A 69 23.04 2.35 38.28
C ALA A 69 21.83 2.20 39.22
N THR A 70 21.93 1.34 40.23
CA THR A 70 20.84 1.08 41.20
C THR A 70 20.59 2.22 42.20
N SER A 71 21.59 3.08 42.48
CA SER A 71 21.42 4.23 43.38
C SER A 71 20.82 5.48 42.72
N LYS A 72 20.43 5.42 41.44
CA LYS A 72 19.92 6.58 40.67
C LYS A 72 18.51 6.41 40.10
N GLN A 73 17.76 5.38 40.50
CA GLN A 73 16.39 5.17 40.03
C GLN A 73 15.35 5.60 41.06
N ALA A 74 15.06 6.91 41.08
CA ALA A 74 13.69 7.39 41.25
C ALA A 74 13.11 7.61 39.84
N ILE A 75 12.06 6.86 39.53
CA ILE A 75 11.28 6.72 38.28
C ILE A 75 10.71 8.09 37.78
N PRO A 76 10.34 8.35 36.49
CA PRO A 76 9.93 7.40 35.43
C PRO A 76 10.45 7.58 33.99
N ARG A 77 10.20 6.51 33.23
CA ARG A 77 9.80 6.42 31.81
C ARG A 77 10.84 6.59 30.68
N SER A 78 10.96 5.47 29.97
CA SER A 78 10.90 5.30 28.50
C SER A 78 12.08 5.74 27.63
N ALA A 79 12.60 4.72 26.93
CA ALA A 79 13.26 4.70 25.63
C ALA A 79 14.49 5.59 25.41
N GLU A 80 15.65 4.97 25.17
CA GLU A 80 16.29 5.03 23.84
C GLU A 80 17.54 4.14 23.79
N VAL A 81 17.67 3.44 22.68
CA VAL A 81 18.79 2.60 22.28
C VAL A 81 19.80 3.51 21.59
N ALA A 82 21.01 3.62 22.15
CA ALA A 82 22.15 4.23 21.47
C ALA A 82 22.90 3.18 20.65
N SER A 83 23.19 3.54 19.41
CA SER A 83 23.99 2.82 18.43
C SER A 83 25.49 2.91 18.73
N SER A 84 26.27 1.89 18.35
CA SER A 84 27.68 2.06 18.03
C SER A 84 28.24 0.95 17.13
N SER A 85 28.56 1.34 15.90
CA SER A 85 29.84 1.13 15.18
C SER A 85 30.46 -0.27 14.99
N ALA A 86 30.55 -0.61 13.70
CA ALA A 86 31.76 -0.97 12.92
C ALA A 86 32.34 -2.40 12.94
N GLU A 87 32.52 -2.86 11.69
CA GLU A 87 33.62 -3.66 11.14
C GLU A 87 33.78 -5.14 11.50
N ALA A 88 33.43 -5.95 10.49
CA ALA A 88 34.23 -7.00 9.86
C ALA A 88 35.14 -7.87 10.75
N LEU A 89 34.77 -9.15 10.78
CA LEU A 89 35.59 -10.33 10.45
C LEU A 89 35.14 -11.50 11.35
N THR A 90 34.32 -12.40 10.81
CA THR A 90 34.44 -13.85 11.07
C THR A 90 33.56 -14.63 10.09
N GLU A 91 34.22 -15.16 9.07
CA GLU A 91 34.15 -16.55 8.63
C GLU A 91 33.38 -17.47 9.61
N SER A 92 32.21 -17.99 9.20
CA SER A 92 31.53 -19.08 9.89
C SER A 92 30.69 -19.91 8.93
N VAL A 93 31.31 -21.01 8.48
CA VAL A 93 30.76 -22.36 8.27
C VAL A 93 29.23 -22.44 8.17
N ALA A 94 28.75 -22.52 6.93
CA ALA A 94 27.37 -22.88 6.61
C ALA A 94 27.04 -24.29 7.14
N SER A 95 25.90 -24.41 7.81
CA SER A 95 25.27 -25.71 8.09
C SER A 95 24.49 -26.13 6.83
N PRO A 96 24.61 -27.38 6.34
CA PRO A 96 24.18 -27.78 5.00
C PRO A 96 22.65 -27.95 4.81
N ILE A 97 21.82 -27.33 5.66
CA ILE A 97 20.35 -27.42 5.60
C ILE A 97 19.73 -26.07 5.18
N SER A 98 20.45 -24.96 5.33
CA SER A 98 19.94 -23.62 4.97
C SER A 98 20.22 -23.21 3.51
N GLU A 99 21.06 -23.95 2.78
CA GLU A 99 21.38 -23.64 1.37
C GLU A 99 20.37 -24.21 0.38
N SER A 100 19.58 -25.22 0.75
CA SER A 100 18.57 -25.81 -0.14
C SER A 100 17.26 -25.02 -0.19
N PHE A 101 16.94 -24.22 0.84
CA PHE A 101 15.76 -23.35 0.82
C PHE A 101 16.03 -21.99 0.17
N ASN A 102 17.21 -21.40 0.41
CA ASN A 102 17.55 -20.08 -0.14
C ASN A 102 17.90 -20.10 -1.64
N ASN A 103 18.51 -21.18 -2.16
CA ASN A 103 18.85 -21.27 -3.59
C ASN A 103 17.62 -21.54 -4.48
N VAL A 104 16.62 -22.26 -3.96
CA VAL A 104 15.40 -22.58 -4.72
C VAL A 104 14.49 -21.34 -4.82
N GLU A 105 14.31 -20.58 -3.73
CA GLU A 105 13.57 -19.31 -3.80
C GLU A 105 14.26 -18.28 -4.70
N SER A 106 15.58 -18.12 -4.59
CA SER A 106 16.30 -17.12 -5.41
C SER A 106 16.40 -17.48 -6.89
N GLN A 107 16.29 -18.77 -7.27
CA GLN A 107 16.14 -19.18 -8.67
C GLN A 107 14.72 -18.90 -9.19
N ILE A 108 13.68 -19.19 -8.42
CA ILE A 108 12.29 -18.91 -8.77
C ILE A 108 12.05 -17.40 -8.95
N PHE A 109 12.60 -16.56 -8.07
CA PHE A 109 12.50 -15.10 -8.18
C PHE A 109 13.34 -14.51 -9.34
N ARG A 110 14.44 -15.15 -9.74
CA ARG A 110 15.27 -14.70 -10.88
C ARG A 110 14.71 -15.09 -12.24
N GLU A 111 13.92 -16.16 -12.32
CA GLU A 111 13.23 -16.56 -13.55
C GLU A 111 11.98 -15.71 -13.83
N LEU A 112 11.32 -15.19 -12.78
CA LEU A 112 10.16 -14.30 -12.92
C LEU A 112 10.53 -12.88 -13.42
N ASP A 113 11.73 -12.38 -13.14
CA ASP A 113 12.17 -11.03 -13.55
C ASP A 113 12.74 -10.96 -14.99
N LYS A 114 13.00 -12.10 -15.65
CA LYS A 114 13.75 -12.14 -16.93
C LYS A 114 12.95 -12.36 -18.20
N GLN A 115 11.63 -12.50 -18.13
CA GLN A 115 10.83 -12.70 -19.34
C GLN A 115 10.06 -11.44 -19.71
N ARG A 116 10.40 -10.90 -20.88
CA ARG A 116 9.62 -9.86 -21.54
C ARG A 116 8.19 -10.37 -21.70
N ILE A 117 7.30 -9.77 -20.92
CA ILE A 117 5.86 -10.00 -20.79
C ILE A 117 5.26 -10.64 -22.05
N SER A 118 5.09 -11.96 -22.01
CA SER A 118 4.38 -12.72 -23.04
C SER A 118 2.88 -12.39 -22.98
N PRO A 119 2.13 -12.38 -24.10
CA PRO A 119 0.68 -12.21 -24.09
C PRO A 119 -0.05 -13.19 -23.15
N HIS A 120 0.51 -14.40 -22.96
CA HIS A 120 -0.01 -15.40 -22.04
C HIS A 120 0.21 -15.02 -20.57
N GLU A 121 1.33 -14.36 -20.23
CA GLU A 121 1.58 -13.84 -18.88
C GLU A 121 0.62 -12.71 -18.52
N ARG A 122 0.29 -11.82 -19.46
CA ARG A 122 -0.74 -10.77 -19.26
C ARG A 122 -2.12 -11.37 -19.01
N PHE A 123 -2.45 -12.45 -19.72
CA PHE A 123 -3.70 -13.18 -19.53
C PHE A 123 -3.74 -13.88 -18.17
N THR A 124 -2.64 -14.55 -17.78
CA THR A 124 -2.55 -15.14 -16.43
C THR A 124 -2.53 -14.07 -15.35
N GLN A 125 -1.88 -12.92 -15.55
CA GLN A 125 -1.82 -11.79 -14.61
C GLN A 125 -3.20 -11.12 -14.45
N ALA A 126 -3.98 -11.01 -15.53
CA ALA A 126 -5.39 -10.60 -15.47
C ALA A 126 -6.25 -11.61 -14.69
N LEU A 127 -5.87 -12.89 -14.66
CA LEU A 127 -6.53 -13.96 -13.90
C LEU A 127 -5.96 -14.17 -12.49
N THR A 128 -4.75 -13.69 -12.20
CA THR A 128 -4.07 -13.68 -10.90
C THR A 128 -3.86 -12.23 -10.46
N ALA A 129 -4.92 -11.60 -9.96
CA ALA A 129 -4.92 -10.21 -9.45
C ALA A 129 -4.11 -10.02 -8.13
N LEU A 130 -2.97 -10.70 -8.00
CA LEU A 130 -1.97 -10.40 -7.00
C LEU A 130 -1.13 -9.24 -7.53
N PRO A 131 -0.96 -8.15 -6.74
CA PRO A 131 0.00 -7.10 -7.07
C PRO A 131 1.40 -7.69 -7.28
N GLU A 132 2.24 -7.01 -8.08
CA GLU A 132 3.64 -7.39 -8.21
C GLU A 132 4.32 -7.46 -6.84
N ASN A 133 5.29 -8.35 -6.66
CA ASN A 133 5.94 -8.56 -5.36
C ASN A 133 6.49 -7.25 -4.77
N ARG A 134 7.09 -6.41 -5.61
CA ARG A 134 7.56 -5.07 -5.22
C ARG A 134 6.43 -4.16 -4.75
N ALA A 135 5.36 -4.07 -5.52
CA ALA A 135 4.18 -3.28 -5.16
C ALA A 135 3.53 -3.78 -3.86
N LEU A 136 3.40 -5.09 -3.67
CA LEU A 136 2.84 -5.67 -2.44
C LEU A 136 3.69 -5.32 -1.21
N VAL A 137 5.01 -5.48 -1.31
CA VAL A 137 5.95 -5.19 -0.22
C VAL A 137 5.94 -3.69 0.12
N HIS A 138 5.89 -2.82 -0.88
CA HIS A 138 5.74 -1.37 -0.71
C HIS A 138 4.41 -1.00 -0.05
N GLU A 139 3.30 -1.59 -0.50
CA GLU A 139 1.98 -1.38 0.11
C GLU A 139 1.94 -1.86 1.57
N LEU A 140 2.62 -2.95 1.91
CA LEU A 140 2.73 -3.44 3.29
C LEU A 140 3.53 -2.50 4.20
N LEU A 141 4.53 -1.79 3.67
CA LEU A 141 5.26 -0.76 4.42
C LEU A 141 4.37 0.44 4.76
N ILE A 142 3.52 0.87 3.83
CA ILE A 142 2.60 2.00 4.03
C ILE A 142 1.40 1.60 4.90
N ASN A 143 0.80 0.44 4.59
CA ASN A 143 -0.33 -0.13 5.29
C ASN A 143 -0.01 -1.54 5.77
N LYS A 144 0.33 -1.65 7.06
CA LYS A 144 0.68 -2.92 7.71
C LYS A 144 -0.45 -3.96 7.68
N GLU A 145 -1.69 -3.52 7.48
CA GLU A 145 -2.87 -4.38 7.37
C GLU A 145 -3.40 -4.46 5.94
N TYR A 146 -2.52 -4.26 4.94
CA TYR A 146 -2.90 -4.30 3.54
C TYR A 146 -3.65 -5.60 3.18
N LYS A 147 -4.77 -5.42 2.49
CA LYS A 147 -5.60 -6.48 1.93
C LYS A 147 -5.97 -6.08 0.52
N VAL A 148 -6.04 -7.07 -0.36
CA VAL A 148 -6.54 -6.87 -1.71
C VAL A 148 -8.04 -6.62 -1.64
N ASP A 149 -8.48 -5.49 -2.19
CA ASP A 149 -9.89 -5.11 -2.25
C ASP A 149 -10.71 -6.10 -3.09
N GLU A 150 -11.88 -6.48 -2.57
CA GLU A 150 -12.78 -7.42 -3.25
C GLU A 150 -13.26 -6.88 -4.61
N THR A 151 -13.54 -5.57 -4.71
CA THR A 151 -14.04 -4.94 -5.93
C THR A 151 -12.98 -4.94 -7.04
N GLN A 152 -11.75 -4.57 -6.70
CA GLN A 152 -10.63 -4.55 -7.64
C GLN A 152 -10.27 -5.96 -8.13
N TYR A 153 -10.36 -6.96 -7.24
CA TYR A 153 -10.09 -8.35 -7.57
C TYR A 153 -11.22 -9.00 -8.41
N THR A 154 -12.47 -8.69 -8.08
CA THR A 154 -13.62 -9.43 -8.63
C THR A 154 -14.17 -8.79 -9.91
N ALA A 155 -14.06 -7.47 -10.10
CA ALA A 155 -14.65 -6.80 -11.25
C ALA A 155 -14.10 -7.25 -12.62
N PRO A 156 -12.77 -7.35 -12.83
CA PRO A 156 -12.22 -7.86 -14.10
C PRO A 156 -12.63 -9.32 -14.35
N ARG A 157 -12.63 -10.15 -13.31
CA ARG A 157 -13.01 -11.57 -13.39
C ARG A 157 -14.49 -11.76 -13.69
N LYS A 158 -15.37 -10.93 -13.13
CA LYS A 158 -16.80 -10.93 -13.49
C LYS A 158 -17.02 -10.62 -14.96
N GLN A 159 -16.26 -9.68 -15.52
CA GLN A 159 -16.34 -9.33 -16.95
C GLN A 159 -15.84 -10.48 -17.84
N ILE A 160 -14.70 -11.09 -17.49
CA ILE A 160 -14.16 -12.27 -18.20
C ILE A 160 -15.13 -13.45 -18.09
N MET A 161 -15.65 -13.72 -16.91
CA MET A 161 -16.60 -14.81 -16.66
C MET A 161 -17.89 -14.61 -17.47
N LYS A 162 -18.40 -13.39 -17.54
CA LYS A 162 -19.57 -13.07 -18.36
C LYS A 162 -19.31 -13.38 -19.83
N HIS A 163 -18.18 -12.93 -20.37
CA HIS A 163 -17.78 -13.24 -21.73
C HIS A 163 -17.63 -14.75 -21.97
N MET A 164 -17.04 -15.47 -21.00
CA MET A 164 -16.87 -16.91 -21.08
C MET A 164 -18.22 -17.66 -21.06
N CYS A 165 -19.18 -17.21 -20.25
CA CYS A 165 -20.54 -17.76 -20.22
C CYS A 165 -21.27 -17.58 -21.57
N ASP A 166 -21.08 -16.42 -22.21
CA ASP A 166 -21.67 -16.15 -23.52
C ASP A 166 -21.06 -17.02 -24.63
N MET A 167 -19.75 -17.30 -24.55
CA MET A 167 -19.07 -18.27 -25.41
C MET A 167 -19.53 -19.71 -25.14
N MET A 168 -19.66 -20.10 -23.86
CA MET A 168 -20.15 -21.43 -23.49
C MET A 168 -21.56 -21.68 -24.01
N ARG A 169 -22.48 -20.70 -23.98
CA ARG A 169 -23.83 -20.87 -24.55
C ARG A 169 -23.76 -21.17 -26.05
N LYS A 170 -22.95 -20.42 -26.81
CA LYS A 170 -22.76 -20.63 -28.26
C LYS A 170 -22.16 -22.01 -28.57
N ASP A 171 -21.20 -22.45 -27.78
CA ASP A 171 -20.52 -23.74 -28.01
C ASP A 171 -21.34 -24.94 -27.55
N VAL A 172 -22.21 -24.76 -26.55
CA VAL A 172 -23.22 -25.76 -26.17
C VAL A 172 -24.26 -25.90 -27.29
N GLU A 173 -24.70 -24.78 -27.89
CA GLU A 173 -25.57 -24.80 -29.08
C GLU A 173 -24.89 -25.48 -30.29
N ALA A 174 -23.56 -25.38 -30.40
CA ALA A 174 -22.76 -26.04 -31.45
C ALA A 174 -22.39 -27.51 -31.15
N GLY A 175 -22.81 -28.07 -30.01
CA GLY A 175 -22.56 -29.47 -29.64
C GLY A 175 -21.18 -29.76 -29.03
N MET A 176 -20.41 -28.74 -28.65
CA MET A 176 -19.08 -28.86 -28.01
C MET A 176 -19.10 -28.67 -26.48
N GLY A 177 -20.27 -28.79 -25.84
CA GLY A 177 -20.44 -28.55 -24.40
C GLY A 177 -19.60 -29.44 -23.48
N THR A 178 -19.24 -30.66 -23.91
CA THR A 178 -18.44 -31.61 -23.12
C THR A 178 -17.00 -31.15 -22.90
N ASN A 179 -16.37 -30.52 -23.90
CA ASN A 179 -15.01 -29.99 -23.77
C ASN A 179 -14.95 -28.84 -22.74
N TRP A 180 -16.00 -28.00 -22.72
CA TRP A 180 -16.15 -26.93 -21.76
C TRP A 180 -16.34 -27.42 -20.32
N MET A 181 -17.08 -28.50 -20.14
CA MET A 181 -17.28 -29.11 -18.82
C MET A 181 -15.97 -29.64 -18.24
N VAL A 182 -15.18 -30.35 -19.05
CA VAL A 182 -13.86 -30.85 -18.64
C VAL A 182 -12.94 -29.67 -18.32
N ALA A 183 -12.91 -28.63 -19.17
CA ALA A 183 -12.11 -27.43 -18.93
C ALA A 183 -12.53 -26.66 -17.67
N MET A 184 -13.81 -26.62 -17.32
CA MET A 184 -14.24 -25.98 -16.08
C MET A 184 -13.90 -26.84 -14.86
N ALA A 185 -14.10 -28.16 -14.96
CA ALA A 185 -13.75 -29.07 -13.88
C ALA A 185 -12.24 -28.98 -13.55
N THR A 186 -11.36 -28.90 -14.55
CA THR A 186 -9.92 -28.69 -14.32
C THR A 186 -9.63 -27.37 -13.61
N VAL A 187 -10.27 -26.28 -14.03
CA VAL A 187 -10.06 -24.96 -13.42
C VAL A 187 -10.56 -24.92 -11.97
N ILE A 188 -11.73 -25.51 -11.70
CA ILE A 188 -12.27 -25.62 -10.34
C ILE A 188 -11.35 -26.49 -9.49
N GLN A 189 -10.91 -27.63 -10.01
CA GLN A 189 -10.00 -28.53 -9.31
C GLN A 189 -8.68 -27.83 -8.95
N ASP A 190 -8.00 -27.23 -9.93
CA ASP A 190 -6.71 -26.56 -9.71
C ASP A 190 -6.81 -25.44 -8.68
N ARG A 191 -7.88 -24.63 -8.75
CA ARG A 191 -8.13 -23.56 -7.78
C ARG A 191 -8.35 -24.10 -6.38
N LEU A 192 -9.20 -25.12 -6.22
CA LEU A 192 -9.48 -25.69 -4.90
C LEU A 192 -8.26 -26.40 -4.30
N LEU A 193 -7.50 -27.13 -5.12
CA LEU A 193 -6.28 -27.79 -4.68
C LEU A 193 -5.21 -26.79 -4.24
N ARG A 194 -5.08 -25.65 -4.92
CA ARG A 194 -4.14 -24.59 -4.55
C ARG A 194 -4.40 -23.99 -3.16
N LEU A 195 -5.65 -24.01 -2.69
CA LEU A 195 -6.04 -23.52 -1.37
C LEU A 195 -5.70 -24.51 -0.25
N LEU A 196 -5.40 -25.77 -0.60
CA LEU A 196 -5.23 -26.87 0.32
C LEU A 196 -3.78 -27.31 0.38
N ARG A 197 -3.29 -27.62 1.58
CA ARG A 197 -1.98 -28.26 1.73
C ARG A 197 -2.04 -29.72 1.23
N PRO A 198 -1.03 -30.17 0.46
CA PRO A 198 -0.97 -31.57 0.01
C PRO A 198 -0.88 -32.49 1.22
N GLY A 199 -1.82 -33.43 1.34
CA GLY A 199 -1.94 -34.37 2.46
C GLY A 199 -3.21 -34.22 3.32
N ASN A 200 -4.04 -33.20 3.10
CA ASN A 200 -5.36 -33.12 3.72
C ASN A 200 -6.33 -34.12 3.07
N SER A 201 -7.20 -34.79 3.85
CA SER A 201 -8.23 -35.69 3.34
C SER A 201 -9.18 -35.00 2.34
N LEU A 202 -9.42 -33.69 2.49
CA LEU A 202 -10.18 -32.90 1.53
C LEU A 202 -9.45 -32.71 0.19
N HIS A 203 -8.12 -32.61 0.21
CA HIS A 203 -7.31 -32.50 -1.01
C HIS A 203 -7.39 -33.78 -1.84
N VAL A 204 -7.35 -34.95 -1.18
CA VAL A 204 -7.52 -36.25 -1.84
C VAL A 204 -8.92 -36.40 -2.44
N LEU A 205 -9.95 -36.10 -1.64
CA LEU A 205 -11.35 -36.21 -2.07
C LEU A 205 -11.69 -35.29 -3.26
N ILE A 206 -11.17 -34.05 -3.26
CA ILE A 206 -11.31 -33.13 -4.40
C ILE A 206 -10.52 -33.64 -5.60
N SER A 207 -9.30 -34.17 -5.41
CA SER A 207 -8.51 -34.70 -6.54
C SER A 207 -9.16 -35.90 -7.22
N GLU A 208 -9.84 -36.77 -6.45
CA GLU A 208 -10.49 -37.97 -6.98
C GLU A 208 -11.82 -37.68 -7.68
N VAL A 209 -12.67 -36.83 -7.09
CA VAL A 209 -14.02 -36.57 -7.62
C VAL A 209 -14.00 -35.62 -8.83
N LEU A 210 -13.08 -34.66 -8.84
CA LEU A 210 -12.94 -33.65 -9.90
C LEU A 210 -11.84 -34.01 -10.92
N ASP A 211 -11.39 -35.27 -11.00
CA ASP A 211 -10.37 -35.69 -11.97
C ASP A 211 -10.86 -35.44 -13.42
N PRO A 212 -10.16 -34.61 -14.22
CA PRO A 212 -10.55 -34.34 -15.60
C PRO A 212 -10.75 -35.57 -16.47
N LYS A 213 -9.97 -36.63 -16.26
CA LYS A 213 -10.09 -37.87 -17.04
C LYS A 213 -11.39 -38.60 -16.73
N LEU A 214 -11.79 -38.57 -15.46
CA LEU A 214 -13.03 -39.17 -14.98
C LEU A 214 -14.25 -38.36 -15.44
N VAL A 215 -14.18 -37.03 -15.37
CA VAL A 215 -15.22 -36.13 -15.89
C VAL A 215 -15.37 -36.30 -17.39
N GLU A 216 -14.27 -36.36 -18.15
CA GLU A 216 -14.30 -36.59 -19.60
C GLU A 216 -14.94 -37.94 -19.95
N GLY A 217 -14.60 -39.00 -19.21
CA GLY A 217 -15.20 -40.32 -19.38
C GLY A 217 -16.70 -40.35 -19.09
N GLN A 218 -17.15 -39.72 -18.00
CA GLN A 218 -18.56 -39.63 -17.64
C GLN A 218 -19.37 -38.76 -18.62
N CYS A 219 -18.76 -37.69 -19.14
CA CYS A 219 -19.33 -36.84 -20.18
C CYS A 219 -19.51 -37.60 -21.50
N LYS A 220 -18.51 -38.36 -21.95
CA LYS A 220 -18.60 -39.19 -23.17
C LYS A 220 -19.63 -40.32 -23.04
N ALA A 221 -19.79 -40.87 -21.85
CA ALA A 221 -20.79 -41.90 -21.55
C ALA A 221 -22.21 -41.34 -21.32
N GLY A 222 -22.39 -40.01 -21.30
CA GLY A 222 -23.67 -39.36 -21.01
C GLY A 222 -24.16 -39.53 -19.57
N ALA A 223 -23.29 -39.94 -18.65
CA ALA A 223 -23.63 -40.26 -17.26
C ALA A 223 -23.33 -39.11 -16.28
N PHE A 224 -22.76 -38.00 -16.76
CA PHE A 224 -22.44 -36.85 -15.92
C PHE A 224 -23.70 -36.08 -15.51
N SER A 225 -24.00 -36.06 -14.21
CA SER A 225 -25.15 -35.33 -13.67
C SER A 225 -24.71 -34.02 -13.01
N TYR A 226 -25.24 -32.90 -13.52
CA TYR A 226 -24.99 -31.56 -12.97
C TYR A 226 -25.43 -31.42 -11.52
N ASP A 227 -26.56 -32.03 -11.14
CA ASP A 227 -27.09 -31.91 -9.78
C ASP A 227 -26.16 -32.56 -8.74
N ARG A 228 -25.61 -33.75 -9.02
CA ARG A 228 -24.64 -34.38 -8.11
C ARG A 228 -23.35 -33.57 -7.98
N PHE A 229 -22.91 -32.91 -9.05
CA PHE A 229 -21.76 -32.02 -8.99
C PHE A 229 -22.03 -30.82 -8.06
N PHE A 230 -23.17 -30.16 -8.20
CA PHE A 230 -23.53 -29.04 -7.33
C PHE A 230 -23.79 -29.48 -5.89
N GLU A 231 -24.39 -30.64 -5.66
CA GLU A 231 -24.51 -31.25 -4.31
C GLU A 231 -23.15 -31.50 -3.67
N PHE A 232 -22.18 -32.01 -4.43
CA PHE A 232 -20.81 -32.19 -3.97
C PHE A 232 -20.17 -30.85 -3.58
N MET A 233 -20.32 -29.83 -4.43
CA MET A 233 -19.80 -28.48 -4.15
C MET A 233 -20.47 -27.85 -2.92
N ASN A 234 -21.79 -28.01 -2.76
CA ASN A 234 -22.54 -27.53 -1.59
C ASN A 234 -22.05 -28.15 -0.27
N ASN A 235 -21.51 -29.38 -0.31
CA ASN A 235 -20.94 -30.03 0.87
C ASN A 235 -19.50 -29.60 1.19
N ILE A 236 -18.76 -29.11 0.20
CA ILE A 236 -17.34 -28.77 0.32
C ILE A 236 -17.13 -27.29 0.59
N LEU A 237 -17.86 -26.40 -0.08
CA LEU A 237 -17.72 -24.95 0.06
C LEU A 237 -17.83 -24.48 1.52
N PRO A 238 -18.80 -24.94 2.34
CA PRO A 238 -18.88 -24.54 3.75
C PRO A 238 -17.67 -24.95 4.59
N LYS A 239 -16.94 -26.00 4.19
CA LYS A 239 -15.74 -26.48 4.91
C LYS A 239 -14.48 -25.72 4.54
N LEU A 240 -14.49 -25.00 3.42
CA LEU A 240 -13.34 -24.24 2.90
C LEU A 240 -13.48 -22.73 3.16
N CYS A 241 -14.71 -22.22 3.23
CA CYS A 241 -14.99 -20.81 3.44
C CYS A 241 -14.78 -20.39 4.91
N ALA A 242 -14.38 -19.12 5.09
CA ALA A 242 -14.31 -18.52 6.41
C ALA A 242 -15.71 -18.22 6.98
N PRO A 243 -15.91 -18.22 8.32
CA PRO A 243 -17.24 -18.07 8.93
C PRO A 243 -18.01 -16.81 8.53
N TYR A 244 -17.32 -15.72 8.18
CA TYR A 244 -17.98 -14.48 7.74
C TYR A 244 -18.60 -14.59 6.33
N ARG A 245 -18.20 -15.59 5.53
CA ARG A 245 -18.72 -15.86 4.19
C ARG A 245 -19.87 -16.88 4.20
N ASP A 246 -20.26 -17.40 5.36
CA ASP A 246 -21.35 -18.39 5.50
C ASP A 246 -22.66 -17.90 4.88
N ALA A 247 -22.95 -16.59 4.95
CA ALA A 247 -24.14 -16.01 4.32
C ALA A 247 -24.12 -16.13 2.79
N ALA A 248 -22.96 -15.91 2.16
CA ALA A 248 -22.80 -16.02 0.70
C ALA A 248 -22.86 -17.48 0.23
N VAL A 249 -22.29 -18.40 1.02
CA VAL A 249 -22.37 -19.84 0.73
C VAL A 249 -23.80 -20.35 0.87
N LYS A 250 -24.53 -19.93 1.92
CA LYS A 250 -25.96 -20.27 2.09
C LYS A 250 -26.82 -19.76 0.95
N ALA A 251 -26.62 -18.50 0.54
CA ALA A 251 -27.32 -17.95 -0.63
C ALA A 251 -27.08 -18.78 -1.89
N PHE A 252 -25.84 -19.23 -2.14
CA PHE A 252 -25.53 -20.12 -3.26
C PHE A 252 -26.22 -21.49 -3.16
N THR A 253 -26.30 -22.07 -1.96
CA THR A 253 -26.96 -23.37 -1.73
C THR A 253 -28.49 -23.28 -1.87
N GLU A 254 -29.08 -22.16 -1.46
CA GLU A 254 -30.53 -21.91 -1.54
C GLU A 254 -30.98 -21.50 -2.97
N ASP A 255 -30.15 -20.75 -3.70
CA ASP A 255 -30.45 -20.26 -5.05
C ASP A 255 -30.20 -21.31 -6.16
N SER A 256 -31.10 -22.29 -6.22
CA SER A 256 -31.16 -23.26 -7.32
C SER A 256 -31.82 -22.70 -8.60
N SER A 257 -32.11 -21.41 -8.70
CA SER A 257 -32.75 -20.83 -9.90
C SER A 257 -31.77 -20.58 -11.04
N GLY A 258 -32.06 -21.05 -12.26
CA GLY A 258 -31.32 -20.74 -13.49
C GLY A 258 -30.63 -21.93 -14.15
N ASP A 259 -30.12 -21.71 -15.37
CA ASP A 259 -29.47 -22.72 -16.20
C ASP A 259 -28.16 -23.23 -15.56
N ALA A 260 -27.72 -24.43 -15.96
CA ALA A 260 -26.48 -25.03 -15.45
C ALA A 260 -25.25 -24.11 -15.62
N ILE A 261 -25.21 -23.33 -16.70
CA ILE A 261 -24.15 -22.34 -16.99
C ILE A 261 -24.19 -21.19 -15.98
N ASP A 262 -25.37 -20.68 -15.64
CA ASP A 262 -25.50 -19.57 -14.69
C ASP A 262 -25.17 -20.01 -13.25
N ARG A 263 -25.55 -21.24 -12.88
CA ARG A 263 -25.14 -21.86 -11.60
C ARG A 263 -23.63 -22.03 -11.53
N LEU A 264 -22.99 -22.45 -12.63
CA LEU A 264 -21.53 -22.59 -12.73
C LEU A 264 -20.81 -21.24 -12.66
N ALA A 265 -21.35 -20.20 -13.28
CA ALA A 265 -20.83 -18.83 -13.20
C ALA A 265 -20.87 -18.30 -11.76
N ARG A 266 -21.97 -18.56 -11.03
CA ARG A 266 -22.08 -18.21 -9.61
C ARG A 266 -21.09 -19.00 -8.74
N LEU A 267 -20.93 -20.30 -9.00
CA LEU A 267 -19.95 -21.13 -8.32
C LEU A 267 -18.54 -20.59 -8.49
N MET A 268 -18.16 -20.25 -9.72
CA MET A 268 -16.86 -19.65 -10.02
C MET A 268 -16.66 -18.31 -9.32
N GLY A 269 -17.70 -17.46 -9.28
CA GLY A 269 -17.67 -16.23 -8.51
C GLY A 269 -17.39 -16.46 -7.02
N LEU A 270 -17.99 -17.50 -6.42
CA LEU A 270 -17.74 -17.87 -5.03
C LEU A 270 -16.32 -18.43 -4.82
N ILE A 271 -15.80 -19.21 -5.77
CA ILE A 271 -14.42 -19.72 -5.72
C ILE A 271 -13.40 -18.59 -5.89
N ASP A 272 -13.68 -17.59 -6.72
CA ASP A 272 -12.84 -16.39 -6.84
C ASP A 272 -12.77 -15.64 -5.51
N LEU A 273 -13.92 -15.45 -4.87
CA LEU A 273 -14.02 -14.87 -3.54
C LEU A 273 -13.20 -15.68 -2.52
N LEU A 274 -13.35 -17.00 -2.50
CA LEU A 274 -12.57 -17.89 -1.62
C LEU A 274 -11.06 -17.77 -1.88
N SER A 275 -10.67 -17.65 -3.14
CA SER A 275 -9.27 -17.47 -3.55
C SER A 275 -8.69 -16.15 -3.06
N LEU A 276 -9.49 -15.08 -3.07
CA LEU A 276 -9.12 -13.79 -2.48
C LEU A 276 -8.94 -13.89 -0.96
N ASP A 277 -9.83 -14.58 -0.25
CA ASP A 277 -9.70 -14.76 1.20
C ASP A 277 -8.41 -15.48 1.57
N HIS A 278 -8.10 -16.57 0.87
CA HIS A 278 -6.88 -17.31 1.07
C HIS A 278 -5.64 -16.46 0.76
N THR A 279 -5.69 -15.68 -0.31
CA THR A 279 -4.61 -14.77 -0.68
C THR A 279 -4.37 -13.72 0.41
N ASN A 280 -5.44 -13.08 0.89
CA ASN A 280 -5.38 -12.10 1.99
C ASN A 280 -4.89 -12.74 3.29
N PHE A 281 -5.29 -13.96 3.59
CA PHE A 281 -4.77 -14.72 4.73
C PHE A 281 -3.26 -14.99 4.61
N MET A 282 -2.79 -15.43 3.43
CA MET A 282 -1.37 -15.66 3.18
C MET A 282 -0.54 -14.37 3.31
N ILE A 283 -1.05 -13.25 2.78
CA ILE A 283 -0.43 -11.93 2.96
C ILE A 283 -0.33 -11.59 4.45
N GLN A 284 -1.40 -11.78 5.22
CA GLN A 284 -1.38 -11.50 6.67
C GLN A 284 -0.38 -12.36 7.45
N VAL A 285 -0.25 -13.64 7.10
CA VAL A 285 0.71 -14.55 7.72
C VAL A 285 2.15 -14.16 7.38
N ALA A 286 2.40 -13.74 6.14
CA ALA A 286 3.73 -13.36 5.66
C ALA A 286 4.12 -11.91 6.03
N ALA A 287 3.15 -11.03 6.28
CA ALA A 287 3.35 -9.59 6.50
C ALA A 287 4.45 -9.25 7.52
N PRO A 288 4.56 -9.90 8.70
CA PRO A 288 5.60 -9.55 9.68
C PRO A 288 7.02 -9.73 9.15
N GLN A 289 7.28 -10.80 8.39
CA GLN A 289 8.57 -11.07 7.78
C GLN A 289 8.81 -10.16 6.58
N LEU A 290 7.80 -9.99 5.72
CA LEU A 290 7.88 -9.12 4.55
C LEU A 290 8.19 -7.67 4.94
N ILE A 291 7.52 -7.13 5.96
CA ILE A 291 7.75 -5.75 6.45
C ILE A 291 9.18 -5.58 6.96
N GLN A 292 9.77 -6.60 7.60
CA GLN A 292 11.13 -6.52 8.12
C GLN A 292 12.17 -6.48 7.00
N GLU A 293 11.97 -7.24 5.92
CA GLU A 293 12.90 -7.31 4.79
C GLU A 293 12.61 -6.27 3.69
N ALA A 294 11.43 -5.65 3.73
CA ALA A 294 10.92 -4.75 2.71
C ALA A 294 11.87 -3.61 2.32
N PRO A 295 12.48 -2.83 3.26
CA PRO A 295 13.33 -1.72 2.87
C PRO A 295 14.56 -2.18 2.08
N GLY A 296 15.16 -3.31 2.47
CA GLY A 296 16.30 -3.88 1.78
C GLY A 296 15.94 -4.49 0.43
N TYR A 297 14.74 -5.07 0.30
CA TYR A 297 14.24 -5.57 -0.99
C TYR A 297 13.98 -4.42 -1.98
N GLU A 298 13.34 -3.34 -1.53
CA GLU A 298 13.04 -2.16 -2.35
C GLU A 298 14.33 -1.50 -2.84
N GLN A 299 15.30 -1.28 -1.94
CA GLN A 299 16.63 -0.73 -2.27
C GLN A 299 17.32 -1.53 -3.38
N ARG A 300 17.46 -2.85 -3.20
CA ARG A 300 18.15 -3.71 -4.18
C ARG A 300 17.42 -3.75 -5.52
N THR A 301 16.09 -3.74 -5.50
CA THR A 301 15.27 -3.78 -6.72
C THR A 301 15.37 -2.47 -7.49
N PHE A 302 15.34 -1.34 -6.77
CA PHE A 302 15.53 -0.02 -7.35
C PHE A 302 16.95 0.17 -7.91
N GLU A 303 17.98 -0.22 -7.15
CA GLU A 303 19.38 -0.18 -7.60
C GLU A 303 19.59 -1.02 -8.87
N ARG A 304 19.01 -2.22 -8.92
CA ARG A 304 19.04 -3.06 -10.12
C ARG A 304 18.37 -2.36 -11.31
N GLY A 305 17.23 -1.71 -11.09
CA GLY A 305 16.55 -0.93 -12.13
C GLY A 305 17.38 0.24 -12.65
N ILE A 306 18.17 0.90 -11.79
CA ILE A 306 19.13 1.93 -12.22
C ILE A 306 20.25 1.29 -13.06
N GLN A 307 20.82 0.16 -12.62
CA GLN A 307 21.92 -0.52 -13.32
C GLN A 307 21.50 -1.05 -14.69
N ASP A 308 20.28 -1.59 -14.79
CA ASP A 308 19.71 -2.11 -16.04
C ASP A 308 19.20 -0.99 -16.96
N GLY A 309 19.20 0.26 -16.50
CA GLY A 309 18.75 1.44 -17.23
C GLY A 309 17.22 1.54 -17.39
N SER A 310 16.45 0.73 -16.64
CA SER A 310 14.99 0.81 -16.63
C SER A 310 14.46 1.99 -15.82
N ILE A 311 15.25 2.48 -14.85
CA ILE A 311 14.94 3.64 -14.01
C ILE A 311 15.95 4.75 -14.25
N SER A 312 15.48 5.92 -14.69
CA SER A 312 16.28 7.14 -14.71
C SER A 312 16.22 7.86 -13.36
N LEU A 313 17.22 8.69 -13.03
CA LEU A 313 17.17 9.62 -11.88
C LEU A 313 16.85 11.07 -12.31
N GLY A 314 16.36 11.26 -13.54
CA GLY A 314 16.19 12.57 -14.14
C GLY A 314 15.10 13.40 -13.47
N LYS A 315 13.94 12.80 -13.21
CA LYS A 315 12.80 13.45 -12.55
C LYS A 315 13.13 13.74 -11.09
N SER A 316 13.74 12.78 -10.40
CA SER A 316 14.21 12.90 -9.02
C SER A 316 15.19 14.07 -8.86
N ARG A 317 16.20 14.19 -9.74
CA ARG A 317 17.13 15.34 -9.74
C ARG A 317 16.42 16.67 -9.99
N ARG A 318 15.48 16.73 -10.94
CA ARG A 318 14.69 17.93 -11.22
C ARG A 318 13.84 18.34 -10.01
N PHE A 319 13.20 17.36 -9.36
CA PHE A 319 12.40 17.55 -8.16
C PHE A 319 13.23 18.17 -7.04
N TRP A 320 14.40 17.59 -6.72
CA TRP A 320 15.28 18.11 -5.68
C TRP A 320 15.80 19.52 -5.98
N ARG A 321 16.26 19.79 -7.22
CA ARG A 321 16.74 21.12 -7.61
C ARG A 321 15.66 22.19 -7.51
N THR A 322 14.44 21.89 -7.96
CA THR A 322 13.32 22.85 -7.98
C THR A 322 12.93 23.22 -6.55
N ASN A 323 12.75 22.22 -5.68
CA ASN A 323 12.33 22.44 -4.30
C ASN A 323 13.44 23.07 -3.44
N ARG A 324 14.70 22.71 -3.67
CA ARG A 324 15.85 23.38 -3.02
C ARG A 324 15.89 24.86 -3.39
N LYS A 325 15.71 25.21 -4.66
CA LYS A 325 15.68 26.61 -5.11
C LYS A 325 14.55 27.40 -4.43
N ILE A 326 13.35 26.84 -4.36
CA ILE A 326 12.20 27.49 -3.68
C ILE A 326 12.54 27.80 -2.21
N LEU A 327 13.11 26.85 -1.49
CA LEU A 327 13.47 27.05 -0.08
C LEU A 327 14.63 28.03 0.10
N VAL A 328 15.65 27.98 -0.75
CA VAL A 328 16.76 28.94 -0.72
C VAL A 328 16.25 30.35 -0.98
N ASP A 329 15.40 30.55 -2.00
CA ASP A 329 14.78 31.85 -2.31
C ASP A 329 13.91 32.35 -1.14
N GLU A 330 13.19 31.45 -0.47
CA GLU A 330 12.41 31.78 0.73
C GLU A 330 13.30 32.16 1.93
N MET A 331 14.42 31.47 2.14
CA MET A 331 15.37 31.77 3.22
C MET A 331 16.06 33.12 2.98
N GLN A 332 16.47 33.39 1.74
CA GLN A 332 17.06 34.68 1.33
C GLN A 332 16.07 35.85 1.52
N LYS A 333 14.78 35.64 1.26
CA LYS A 333 13.75 36.66 1.53
C LYS A 333 13.55 36.94 3.03
N ARG A 334 13.79 35.95 3.90
CA ARG A 334 13.68 36.08 5.36
C ARG A 334 14.93 36.71 5.99
N ASP A 335 16.09 36.57 5.34
CA ASP A 335 17.37 37.11 5.78
C ASP A 335 18.08 37.88 4.63
N PRO A 336 17.58 39.09 4.29
CA PRO A 336 18.16 39.89 3.20
C PRO A 336 19.57 40.43 3.53
N GLU A 337 19.96 40.44 4.81
CA GLU A 337 21.28 40.88 5.28
C GLU A 337 22.32 39.74 5.28
N ASN A 338 21.91 38.51 4.89
CA ASN A 338 22.76 37.33 4.78
C ASN A 338 23.59 37.05 6.05
N VAL A 339 23.00 37.30 7.22
CA VAL A 339 23.69 37.20 8.52
C VAL A 339 24.05 35.75 8.86
N ASN A 340 23.24 34.80 8.37
CA ASN A 340 23.43 33.36 8.61
C ASN A 340 24.28 32.62 7.56
N GLY A 341 24.88 33.33 6.59
CA GLY A 341 25.69 32.73 5.51
C GLY A 341 24.87 32.02 4.43
N GLU A 342 25.52 31.17 3.61
CA GLU A 342 24.84 30.44 2.53
C GLU A 342 23.68 29.58 3.07
N ALA A 343 22.47 29.83 2.56
CA ALA A 343 21.27 29.12 2.97
C ALA A 343 21.35 27.63 2.59
N HIS A 344 21.64 26.78 3.57
CA HIS A 344 21.64 25.32 3.41
C HIS A 344 20.39 24.71 4.07
N PRO A 345 19.26 24.58 3.35
CA PRO A 345 18.05 23.96 3.92
C PRO A 345 18.30 22.47 4.18
N PRO A 346 17.83 21.92 5.32
CA PRO A 346 17.99 20.50 5.61
C PRO A 346 17.20 19.65 4.62
N ALA A 347 17.79 18.52 4.19
CA ALA A 347 17.23 17.61 3.19
C ALA A 347 15.77 17.20 3.48
N ALA A 348 15.47 16.89 4.74
CA ALA A 348 14.14 16.50 5.18
C ALA A 348 13.08 17.59 4.97
N LYS A 349 13.45 18.89 4.99
CA LYS A 349 12.55 20.01 4.70
C LYS A 349 12.38 20.21 3.19
N ILE A 350 13.45 20.05 2.40
CA ILE A 350 13.38 20.10 0.93
C ILE A 350 12.42 19.02 0.42
N TYR A 351 12.55 17.80 0.93
CA TYR A 351 11.69 16.69 0.56
C TYR A 351 10.23 16.93 0.98
N ALA A 352 10.01 17.40 2.22
CA ALA A 352 8.66 17.74 2.70
C ALA A 352 8.00 18.83 1.85
N GLN A 353 8.76 19.86 1.45
CA GLN A 353 8.29 20.87 0.49
C GLN A 353 7.88 20.21 -0.83
N GLY A 354 8.76 19.41 -1.43
CA GLY A 354 8.49 18.81 -2.71
C GLY A 354 7.28 17.89 -2.75
N LEU A 355 7.09 17.09 -1.70
CA LEU A 355 5.95 16.19 -1.58
C LEU A 355 4.62 16.97 -1.43
N VAL A 356 4.65 18.07 -0.68
CA VAL A 356 3.51 19.00 -0.56
C VAL A 356 3.23 19.71 -1.88
N ASP A 357 4.26 20.12 -2.59
CA ASP A 357 4.15 20.82 -3.87
C ASP A 357 3.57 19.92 -4.95
N LEU A 358 3.95 18.64 -4.95
CA LEU A 358 3.42 17.64 -5.87
C LEU A 358 1.90 17.44 -5.68
N VAL A 359 1.43 17.35 -4.44
CA VAL A 359 0.02 17.03 -4.13
C VAL A 359 -0.88 18.27 -4.04
N LEU A 360 -0.38 19.40 -3.53
CA LEU A 360 -1.15 20.61 -3.26
C LEU A 360 -0.85 21.76 -4.25
N SER A 361 -0.25 21.46 -5.40
CA SER A 361 -0.18 22.41 -6.51
C SER A 361 -1.56 22.63 -7.14
N ASN A 362 -1.75 23.82 -7.74
CA ASN A 362 -2.98 24.13 -8.48
C ASN A 362 -3.00 23.49 -9.88
N ALA A 363 -1.92 22.81 -10.27
CA ALA A 363 -1.81 22.11 -11.54
C ALA A 363 -2.15 20.63 -11.33
N PRO A 364 -2.62 19.90 -12.37
CA PRO A 364 -2.80 18.47 -12.26
C PRO A 364 -1.46 17.79 -11.99
N VAL A 365 -1.49 16.71 -11.19
CA VAL A 365 -0.32 15.87 -10.95
C VAL A 365 0.04 15.15 -12.24
N SER A 366 1.01 15.70 -13.00
CA SER A 366 1.48 15.05 -14.21
C SER A 366 2.53 13.98 -13.89
N GLU A 367 2.54 12.92 -14.68
CA GLU A 367 3.47 11.79 -14.53
C GLU A 367 4.95 12.20 -14.69
N ASP A 368 5.19 13.33 -15.35
CA ASP A 368 6.53 13.89 -15.54
C ASP A 368 7.09 14.58 -14.29
N LEU A 369 6.23 15.00 -13.37
CA LEU A 369 6.63 15.70 -12.14
C LEU A 369 6.88 14.74 -10.97
N ILE A 370 6.36 13.51 -11.04
CA ILE A 370 6.52 12.51 -10.00
C ILE A 370 7.97 11.95 -10.08
N PRO A 371 8.75 12.03 -8.99
CA PRO A 371 10.06 11.40 -8.91
C PRO A 371 9.97 9.90 -9.14
N GLU A 372 10.99 9.30 -9.77
CA GLU A 372 11.00 7.87 -10.06
C GLU A 372 10.96 7.00 -8.78
N THR A 373 11.38 7.53 -7.65
CA THR A 373 11.27 6.90 -6.33
C THR A 373 9.83 6.77 -5.82
N LEU A 374 8.92 7.66 -6.26
CA LEU A 374 7.51 7.70 -5.88
C LEU A 374 6.57 7.10 -6.94
N ASP A 375 7.10 6.37 -7.92
CA ASP A 375 6.32 5.82 -9.04
C ASP A 375 5.22 4.85 -8.57
N LEU A 376 5.54 4.01 -7.58
CA LEU A 376 4.58 3.08 -6.96
C LEU A 376 3.42 3.82 -6.27
N ASP A 377 3.67 5.05 -5.78
CA ASP A 377 2.67 5.88 -5.10
C ASP A 377 1.92 6.83 -6.04
N ARG A 378 2.15 6.79 -7.36
CA ARG A 378 1.51 7.70 -8.33
C ARG A 378 -0.02 7.76 -8.17
N GLN A 379 -0.69 6.61 -8.11
CA GLN A 379 -2.14 6.56 -7.96
C GLN A 379 -2.61 7.12 -6.61
N ARG A 380 -1.83 6.89 -5.55
CA ARG A 380 -2.10 7.39 -4.21
C ARG A 380 -1.96 8.91 -4.16
N LEU A 381 -0.89 9.47 -4.74
CA LEU A 381 -0.68 10.91 -4.86
C LEU A 381 -1.80 11.58 -5.66
N GLY A 382 -2.28 10.94 -6.73
CA GLY A 382 -3.47 11.38 -7.47
C GLY A 382 -4.73 11.41 -6.62
N LYS A 383 -5.00 10.34 -5.84
CA LYS A 383 -6.13 10.28 -4.89
C LYS A 383 -6.04 11.40 -3.84
N LEU A 384 -4.85 11.63 -3.28
CA LEU A 384 -4.61 12.69 -2.29
C LEU A 384 -4.82 14.08 -2.89
N HIS A 385 -4.38 14.30 -4.12
CA HIS A 385 -4.62 15.55 -4.85
C HIS A 385 -6.12 15.78 -5.09
N ALA A 386 -6.84 14.77 -5.57
CA ALA A 386 -8.30 14.86 -5.76
C ALA A 386 -9.03 15.13 -4.42
N ARG A 387 -8.62 14.48 -3.33
CA ARG A 387 -9.15 14.75 -1.98
C ARG A 387 -8.89 16.18 -1.53
N ALA A 388 -7.68 16.70 -1.73
CA ALA A 388 -7.36 18.09 -1.42
C ALA A 388 -8.23 19.06 -2.22
N PHE A 389 -8.43 18.80 -3.51
CA PHE A 389 -9.28 19.62 -4.38
C PHE A 389 -10.75 19.62 -3.93
N ARG A 390 -11.28 18.47 -3.48
CA ARG A 390 -12.63 18.38 -2.89
C ARG A 390 -12.76 19.20 -1.60
N ILE A 391 -11.76 19.14 -0.72
CA ILE A 391 -11.72 19.94 0.52
C ILE A 391 -11.68 21.43 0.18
N VAL A 392 -10.77 21.86 -0.69
CA VAL A 392 -10.62 23.26 -1.10
C VAL A 392 -11.89 23.77 -1.75
N ALA A 393 -12.51 22.97 -2.62
CA ALA A 393 -13.76 23.34 -3.27
C ALA A 393 -14.88 23.55 -2.28
N THR A 394 -15.12 22.57 -1.42
CA THR A 394 -16.17 22.63 -0.40
C THR A 394 -15.93 23.79 0.56
N ALA A 395 -14.70 23.97 1.03
CA ALA A 395 -14.31 25.10 1.87
C ALA A 395 -14.52 26.45 1.18
N SER A 396 -14.21 26.57 -0.11
CA SER A 396 -14.41 27.81 -0.87
C SER A 396 -15.88 28.16 -1.02
N ILE A 397 -16.74 27.17 -1.27
CA ILE A 397 -18.19 27.34 -1.39
C ILE A 397 -18.80 27.73 -0.04
N LEU A 398 -18.39 27.08 1.06
CA LEU A 398 -18.84 27.43 2.40
C LEU A 398 -18.36 28.83 2.81
N LEU A 399 -17.12 29.18 2.49
CA LEU A 399 -16.56 30.49 2.81
C LEU A 399 -17.25 31.61 2.02
N THR A 400 -17.52 31.42 0.72
CA THR A 400 -18.28 32.39 -0.06
C THR A 400 -19.71 32.53 0.47
N ALA A 401 -20.39 31.43 0.79
CA ALA A 401 -21.72 31.47 1.39
C ALA A 401 -21.74 32.21 2.74
N LYS A 402 -20.76 31.94 3.63
CA LYS A 402 -20.61 32.64 4.91
C LYS A 402 -20.40 34.15 4.73
N ASN A 403 -19.52 34.52 3.80
CA ASN A 403 -19.24 35.92 3.49
C ASN A 403 -20.47 36.64 2.92
N LEU A 404 -21.22 36.00 2.02
CA LEU A 404 -22.46 36.55 1.45
C LEU A 404 -23.55 36.74 2.51
N LEU A 405 -23.61 35.85 3.50
CA LEU A 405 -24.53 35.92 4.64
C LEU A 405 -24.02 36.79 5.80
N LYS A 406 -22.83 37.41 5.67
CA LYS A 406 -22.17 38.21 6.73
C LYS A 406 -22.04 37.46 8.06
N ARG A 407 -21.82 36.15 8.01
CA ARG A 407 -21.61 35.30 9.20
C ARG A 407 -20.13 35.21 9.54
N ASP A 408 -19.83 34.80 10.77
CA ASP A 408 -18.46 34.56 11.19
C ASP A 408 -17.84 33.42 10.36
N VAL A 409 -16.67 33.69 9.77
CA VAL A 409 -15.85 32.75 9.01
C VAL A 409 -15.49 31.52 9.86
N ARG A 410 -15.34 31.71 11.18
CA ARG A 410 -14.99 30.64 12.13
C ARG A 410 -16.18 29.78 12.56
N SER A 411 -17.40 30.15 12.19
CA SER A 411 -18.58 29.32 12.48
C SER A 411 -18.47 27.97 11.76
N GLN A 412 -18.78 26.87 12.45
CA GLN A 412 -18.64 25.51 11.93
C GLN A 412 -19.92 25.07 11.24
N TRP A 413 -19.86 24.81 9.92
CA TRP A 413 -20.97 24.27 9.11
C TRP A 413 -20.67 22.81 8.74
N LYS A 414 -20.43 22.00 9.78
CA LYS A 414 -19.92 20.62 9.61
C LYS A 414 -20.93 19.71 8.89
N ALA A 415 -22.22 19.82 9.22
CA ALA A 415 -23.27 19.02 8.59
C ALA A 415 -23.40 19.33 7.09
N GLU A 416 -23.16 20.58 6.68
CA GLU A 416 -23.17 21.01 5.29
C GLU A 416 -21.92 20.51 4.56
N ALA A 417 -20.76 20.65 5.21
CA ALA A 417 -19.49 20.15 4.69
C ALA A 417 -19.52 18.63 4.43
N ASP A 418 -20.01 17.86 5.41
CA ASP A 418 -20.13 16.41 5.30
C ASP A 418 -21.12 16.01 4.19
N ARG A 419 -22.26 16.71 4.08
CA ARG A 419 -23.24 16.49 3.00
C ARG A 419 -22.65 16.77 1.62
N ILE A 420 -21.91 17.87 1.44
CA ILE A 420 -21.29 18.20 0.14
C ILE A 420 -20.15 17.24 -0.18
N LEU A 421 -19.32 16.88 0.81
CA LEU A 421 -18.24 15.90 0.61
C LEU A 421 -18.77 14.50 0.29
N SER A 422 -19.95 14.12 0.78
CA SER A 422 -20.55 12.82 0.47
C SER A 422 -21.04 12.68 -0.99
N LEU A 423 -21.09 13.77 -1.76
CA LEU A 423 -21.50 13.74 -3.16
C LEU A 423 -20.38 13.20 -4.06
N ASP A 424 -20.77 12.54 -5.15
CA ASP A 424 -19.83 12.05 -6.16
C ASP A 424 -19.38 13.17 -7.09
N PHE A 425 -18.19 13.72 -6.85
CA PHE A 425 -17.56 14.82 -7.60
C PHE A 425 -17.33 14.55 -9.09
N ASN A 426 -17.57 13.32 -9.55
CA ASN A 426 -17.53 12.94 -10.97
C ASN A 426 -18.79 13.39 -11.74
N ASP A 427 -19.96 13.39 -11.10
CA ASP A 427 -21.27 13.62 -11.74
C ASP A 427 -22.09 14.74 -11.07
N ILE A 428 -21.43 15.67 -10.35
CA ILE A 428 -22.16 16.70 -9.57
C ILE A 428 -22.90 17.68 -10.49
N GLN A 429 -24.22 17.74 -10.29
CA GLN A 429 -25.04 18.86 -10.72
C GLN A 429 -24.85 20.04 -9.74
N PRO A 430 -24.44 21.23 -10.19
CA PRO A 430 -24.18 22.39 -9.33
C PRO A 430 -25.41 22.79 -8.50
N ASP A 431 -26.60 22.51 -9.03
CA ASP A 431 -27.89 22.82 -8.40
C ASP A 431 -28.14 22.01 -7.12
N ARG A 432 -27.56 20.79 -6.99
CA ARG A 432 -27.66 19.98 -5.76
C ARG A 432 -26.85 20.59 -4.62
N VAL A 433 -25.68 21.13 -4.91
CA VAL A 433 -24.85 21.80 -3.88
C VAL A 433 -25.53 23.09 -3.41
N GLN A 434 -26.11 23.82 -4.35
CA GLN A 434 -26.87 25.03 -4.05
C GLN A 434 -28.10 24.74 -3.19
N SER A 435 -28.87 23.69 -3.49
CA SER A 435 -30.07 23.33 -2.72
C SER A 435 -29.77 22.87 -1.29
N ILE A 436 -28.65 22.17 -1.05
CA ILE A 436 -28.19 21.80 0.30
C ILE A 436 -27.93 23.06 1.14
N LEU A 437 -27.33 24.09 0.54
CA LEU A 437 -27.03 25.34 1.23
C LEU A 437 -28.28 26.20 1.43
N GLU A 438 -29.13 26.35 0.41
CA GLU A 438 -30.35 27.15 0.50
C GLU A 438 -31.41 26.57 1.44
N SER A 439 -31.51 25.23 1.52
CA SER A 439 -32.42 24.56 2.46
C SER A 439 -32.04 24.80 3.93
N THR A 440 -30.75 24.98 4.21
CA THR A 440 -30.26 25.21 5.57
C THR A 440 -30.14 26.71 5.87
N HIS A 441 -29.80 27.50 4.85
CA HIS A 441 -29.50 28.91 4.95
C HIS A 441 -30.12 29.67 3.77
N PRO A 442 -31.35 30.21 3.93
CA PRO A 442 -31.99 30.96 2.86
C PRO A 442 -31.18 32.23 2.54
N MET A 443 -30.93 32.46 1.26
CA MET A 443 -30.13 33.57 0.75
C MET A 443 -30.97 34.50 -0.15
N PRO A 444 -30.66 35.80 -0.21
CA PRO A 444 -31.21 36.69 -1.23
C PRO A 444 -30.88 36.21 -2.65
N SER A 445 -31.75 36.48 -3.62
CA SER A 445 -31.60 36.02 -5.01
C SER A 445 -30.28 36.45 -5.67
N SER A 446 -29.75 37.62 -5.32
CA SER A 446 -28.45 38.10 -5.78
C SER A 446 -27.27 37.30 -5.21
N ALA A 447 -27.33 36.94 -3.93
CA ALA A 447 -26.32 36.11 -3.26
C ALA A 447 -26.37 34.66 -3.76
N SER A 448 -27.57 34.12 -3.95
CA SER A 448 -27.81 32.80 -4.55
C SER A 448 -27.21 32.69 -5.97
N ALA A 449 -27.45 33.69 -6.83
CA ALA A 449 -26.87 33.75 -8.17
C ALA A 449 -25.32 33.81 -8.13
N GLN A 450 -24.75 34.64 -7.26
CA GLN A 450 -23.30 34.74 -7.07
C GLN A 450 -22.69 33.42 -6.58
N LEU A 451 -23.34 32.77 -5.62
CA LEU A 451 -22.91 31.46 -5.11
C LEU A 451 -22.95 30.40 -6.22
N SER A 452 -24.02 30.33 -7.00
CA SER A 452 -24.14 29.38 -8.12
C SER A 452 -23.00 29.52 -9.14
N ALA A 453 -22.58 30.76 -9.42
CA ALA A 453 -21.46 31.03 -10.33
C ALA A 453 -20.12 30.57 -9.74
N THR A 454 -19.91 30.75 -8.44
CA THR A 454 -18.72 30.22 -7.75
C THR A 454 -18.70 28.70 -7.71
N ILE A 455 -19.84 28.06 -7.42
CA ILE A 455 -19.98 26.59 -7.40
C ILE A 455 -19.57 26.01 -8.76
N ARG A 456 -20.10 26.53 -9.87
CA ARG A 456 -19.75 26.04 -11.22
C ARG A 456 -18.26 26.16 -11.53
N ARG A 457 -17.64 27.29 -11.15
CA ARG A 457 -16.22 27.54 -11.40
C ARG A 457 -15.30 26.64 -10.59
N VAL A 458 -15.69 26.32 -9.37
CA VAL A 458 -14.90 25.55 -8.41
C VAL A 458 -15.06 24.04 -8.64
N LEU A 459 -16.24 23.56 -9.05
CA LEU A 459 -16.48 22.13 -9.25
C LEU A 459 -15.78 21.56 -10.50
N ALA A 460 -15.62 22.34 -11.57
CA ALA A 460 -15.05 21.84 -12.82
C ALA A 460 -13.58 21.35 -12.70
N PRO A 461 -12.68 22.05 -11.99
CA PRO A 461 -11.34 21.53 -11.67
C PRO A 461 -11.35 20.27 -10.80
N VAL A 462 -12.30 20.15 -9.87
CA VAL A 462 -12.42 18.98 -9.00
C VAL A 462 -12.87 17.75 -9.77
N ALA A 463 -13.87 17.90 -10.64
CA ALA A 463 -14.33 16.81 -11.50
C ALA A 463 -13.19 16.29 -12.38
N THR A 464 -12.40 17.20 -12.96
CA THR A 464 -11.23 16.83 -13.76
C THR A 464 -10.17 16.08 -12.94
N ALA A 465 -9.88 16.54 -11.71
CA ALA A 465 -8.97 15.87 -10.80
C ALA A 465 -9.47 14.48 -10.34
N CYS A 466 -10.79 14.30 -10.17
CA CYS A 466 -11.37 13.01 -9.77
C CYS A 466 -11.44 12.01 -10.94
N VAL A 467 -11.70 12.48 -12.16
CA VAL A 467 -11.67 11.64 -13.38
C VAL A 467 -10.26 11.10 -13.63
N ALA A 468 -9.22 11.91 -13.42
CA ALA A 468 -7.83 11.49 -13.58
C ALA A 468 -7.41 10.33 -12.64
N VAL A 469 -8.15 10.10 -11.56
CA VAL A 469 -7.89 9.04 -10.56
C VAL A 469 -8.63 7.74 -10.88
N SER A 470 -9.63 7.76 -11.76
CA SER A 470 -10.41 6.57 -12.09
C SER A 470 -9.54 5.60 -12.90
N PRO A 471 -9.41 4.32 -12.48
CA PRO A 471 -8.68 3.35 -13.28
C PRO A 471 -9.38 3.24 -14.63
N ALA A 472 -8.63 3.39 -15.73
CA ALA A 472 -9.14 3.05 -17.04
C ALA A 472 -9.64 1.61 -16.97
N SER A 473 -10.95 1.42 -17.07
CA SER A 473 -11.55 0.09 -17.25
C SER A 473 -10.76 -0.58 -18.37
N ILE A 474 -10.17 -1.74 -18.07
CA ILE A 474 -9.49 -2.55 -19.09
C ILE A 474 -10.59 -3.00 -20.04
N GLU A 475 -10.85 -2.21 -21.08
CA GLU A 475 -11.57 -2.67 -22.25
C GLU A 475 -10.68 -3.72 -22.89
N VAL A 476 -11.00 -4.99 -22.61
CA VAL A 476 -10.42 -6.12 -23.34
C VAL A 476 -10.91 -5.99 -24.78
N GLN A 477 -10.09 -5.32 -25.59
CA GLN A 477 -10.32 -5.13 -27.00
C GLN A 477 -10.17 -6.50 -27.68
N SER A 478 -11.31 -7.08 -28.04
CA SER A 478 -11.43 -8.39 -28.68
C SER A 478 -11.00 -8.32 -30.15
N ASP A 479 -9.70 -8.32 -30.41
CA ASP A 479 -9.16 -8.50 -31.77
C ASP A 479 -8.51 -9.88 -31.92
N LEU A 480 -9.35 -10.92 -32.03
CA LEU A 480 -8.93 -12.21 -32.57
C LEU A 480 -9.99 -12.79 -33.52
N VAL A 481 -9.61 -12.80 -34.81
CA VAL A 481 -10.07 -13.64 -35.93
C VAL A 481 -11.37 -13.26 -36.66
N ALA A 482 -11.19 -12.58 -37.80
CA ALA A 482 -11.97 -12.84 -39.03
C ALA A 482 -11.06 -12.65 -40.26
N PRO A 483 -11.22 -13.45 -41.34
CA PRO A 483 -10.22 -13.63 -42.38
C PRO A 483 -10.17 -12.46 -43.37
N ARG A 484 -8.95 -12.11 -43.78
CA ARG A 484 -8.66 -11.10 -44.79
C ARG A 484 -9.23 -11.50 -46.15
N SER A 485 -10.13 -10.67 -46.68
CA SER A 485 -10.35 -10.54 -48.12
C SER A 485 -10.11 -9.08 -48.52
N SER A 486 -9.28 -8.92 -49.53
CA SER A 486 -8.78 -7.66 -50.07
C SER A 486 -9.82 -6.96 -50.94
N SER A 487 -10.14 -5.71 -50.65
CA SER A 487 -10.40 -4.69 -51.66
C SER A 487 -10.21 -3.27 -51.10
N SER A 488 -9.56 -2.46 -51.91
CA SER A 488 -9.07 -1.10 -51.70
C SER A 488 -10.19 -0.06 -51.63
N SER A 489 -10.12 0.87 -50.66
CA SER A 489 -10.62 2.25 -50.78
C SER A 489 -9.97 3.10 -49.66
N GLU A 490 -9.16 4.08 -50.05
CA GLU A 490 -8.63 5.12 -49.18
C GLU A 490 -9.76 6.00 -48.63
N SER A 491 -9.81 6.20 -47.31
CA SER A 491 -10.35 7.42 -46.69
C SER A 491 -9.97 7.47 -45.20
N ASP A 492 -9.23 8.52 -44.84
CA ASP A 492 -9.13 9.17 -43.53
C ASP A 492 -9.41 8.34 -42.26
N ILE A 493 -8.34 7.80 -41.69
CA ILE A 493 -8.30 7.43 -40.26
C ILE A 493 -7.14 8.20 -39.61
N THR A 494 -7.36 9.49 -39.37
CA THR A 494 -6.65 10.23 -38.33
C THR A 494 -7.70 11.00 -37.51
N LEU A 495 -7.53 10.99 -36.19
CA LEU A 495 -8.34 11.69 -35.17
C LEU A 495 -9.69 11.06 -34.77
N ALA A 496 -9.64 9.93 -34.06
CA ALA A 496 -10.74 9.50 -33.18
C ALA A 496 -10.24 8.97 -31.83
N SER A 497 -9.26 9.66 -31.21
CA SER A 497 -8.85 9.38 -29.81
C SER A 497 -8.46 10.65 -29.03
N SER A 498 -9.18 11.76 -29.23
CA SER A 498 -8.97 12.99 -28.43
C SER A 498 -10.26 13.63 -27.90
N ARG A 499 -11.30 12.82 -27.65
CA ARG A 499 -12.47 13.27 -26.87
C ARG A 499 -12.38 12.82 -25.41
N MET A 500 -11.29 13.18 -24.73
CA MET A 500 -11.27 13.26 -23.27
C MET A 500 -11.34 14.74 -22.87
N ALA A 501 -12.29 15.04 -22.00
CA ALA A 501 -12.82 16.35 -21.63
C ALA A 501 -11.81 17.52 -21.54
N SER A 502 -12.01 18.55 -22.37
CA SER A 502 -11.34 19.85 -22.26
C SER A 502 -11.98 20.71 -21.15
N GLY A 503 -11.98 20.21 -19.91
CA GLY A 503 -12.41 20.97 -18.73
C GLY A 503 -11.27 21.82 -18.14
N PRO A 504 -11.58 22.87 -17.35
CA PRO A 504 -10.55 23.61 -16.62
C PRO A 504 -9.88 22.70 -15.59
N THR A 505 -8.55 22.55 -15.67
CA THR A 505 -7.75 21.65 -14.81
C THR A 505 -7.23 22.29 -13.52
N SER A 506 -7.48 23.58 -13.31
CA SER A 506 -6.94 24.36 -12.20
C SER A 506 -7.97 25.36 -11.65
N PHE A 507 -7.85 25.72 -10.36
CA PHE A 507 -8.72 26.71 -9.77
C PHE A 507 -8.43 28.10 -10.34
N THR A 508 -9.42 28.69 -11.03
CA THR A 508 -9.39 30.08 -11.48
C THR A 508 -9.92 31.05 -10.42
N ASP A 509 -10.81 30.54 -9.56
CA ASP A 509 -11.43 31.31 -8.48
C ASP A 509 -10.40 31.80 -7.45
N PRO A 510 -10.39 33.10 -7.08
CA PRO A 510 -9.42 33.64 -6.15
C PRO A 510 -9.60 33.09 -4.73
N VAL A 511 -10.82 32.76 -4.30
CA VAL A 511 -11.09 32.21 -2.97
C VAL A 511 -10.56 30.78 -2.90
N ALA A 512 -10.82 29.96 -3.92
CA ALA A 512 -10.29 28.60 -3.99
C ALA A 512 -8.75 28.58 -4.03
N ARG A 513 -8.11 29.47 -4.82
CA ARG A 513 -6.64 29.59 -4.84
C ARG A 513 -6.06 29.99 -3.48
N LEU A 514 -6.71 30.92 -2.79
CA LEU A 514 -6.29 31.34 -1.45
C LEU A 514 -6.41 30.19 -0.44
N ILE A 515 -7.52 29.46 -0.47
CA ILE A 515 -7.74 28.30 0.42
C ILE A 515 -6.73 27.20 0.13
N LEU A 516 -6.45 26.88 -1.15
CA LEU A 516 -5.42 25.91 -1.53
C LEU A 516 -4.04 26.33 -1.01
N SER A 517 -3.67 27.60 -1.16
CA SER A 517 -2.40 28.14 -0.64
C SER A 517 -2.32 28.02 0.89
N ARG A 518 -3.41 28.30 1.61
CA ARG A 518 -3.47 28.16 3.08
C ARG A 518 -3.42 26.70 3.52
N LEU A 519 -4.11 25.79 2.81
CA LEU A 519 -4.05 24.36 3.04
C LEU A 519 -2.63 23.84 2.85
N ARG A 520 -1.98 24.23 1.75
CA ARG A 520 -0.57 23.93 1.47
C ARG A 520 0.34 24.37 2.61
N ALA A 521 0.22 25.62 3.08
CA ALA A 521 1.03 26.13 4.18
C ALA A 521 0.79 25.35 5.50
N HIS A 522 -0.46 25.00 5.80
CA HIS A 522 -0.80 24.21 6.98
C HIS A 522 -0.19 22.80 6.93
N VAL A 523 -0.36 22.09 5.81
CA VAL A 523 0.17 20.74 5.58
C VAL A 523 1.70 20.75 5.61
N LEU A 524 2.33 21.73 4.96
CA LEU A 524 3.79 21.90 4.99
C LEU A 524 4.31 22.14 6.41
N SER A 525 3.66 23.00 7.20
CA SER A 525 4.05 23.24 8.58
C SER A 525 3.98 21.99 9.44
N ARG A 526 3.05 21.07 9.14
CA ARG A 526 2.94 19.78 9.84
C ARG A 526 4.02 18.79 9.39
N LEU A 527 4.23 18.63 8.09
CA LEU A 527 5.23 17.70 7.55
C LEU A 527 6.67 18.14 7.82
N SER A 528 6.93 19.45 7.91
CA SER A 528 8.26 20.00 8.20
C SER A 528 8.64 20.01 9.70
N ALA A 529 7.72 19.64 10.59
CA ALA A 529 7.97 19.57 12.03
C ALA A 529 9.01 18.49 12.35
N SER A 530 10.20 18.90 12.79
CA SER A 530 11.33 18.00 12.99
C SER A 530 11.34 17.30 14.35
N SER A 531 10.77 17.92 15.39
CA SER A 531 10.73 17.34 16.74
C SER A 531 9.35 16.76 17.11
N ALA A 532 9.33 15.73 17.96
CA ALA A 532 8.09 15.16 18.49
C ALA A 532 7.23 16.21 19.22
N SER A 533 7.87 17.13 19.95
CA SER A 533 7.19 18.26 20.61
C SER A 533 6.52 19.20 19.61
N GLU A 534 7.18 19.52 18.50
CA GLU A 534 6.60 20.34 17.44
C GLU A 534 5.46 19.64 16.71
N ARG A 535 5.56 18.33 16.46
CA ARG A 535 4.47 17.55 15.87
C ARG A 535 3.24 17.58 16.77
N VAL A 536 3.41 17.33 18.08
CA VAL A 536 2.31 17.39 19.06
C VAL A 536 1.69 18.79 19.11
N ARG A 537 2.51 19.85 19.12
CA ARG A 537 2.03 21.22 19.11
C ARG A 537 1.27 21.55 17.82
N ALA A 538 1.79 21.17 16.66
CA ALA A 538 1.15 21.40 15.37
C ALA A 538 -0.21 20.69 15.29
N THR A 539 -0.31 19.45 15.77
CA THR A 539 -1.57 18.71 15.86
C THR A 539 -2.56 19.36 16.85
N THR A 540 -2.09 19.77 18.03
CA THR A 540 -2.95 20.40 19.05
C THR A 540 -3.52 21.75 18.60
N THR A 541 -2.72 22.52 17.86
CA THR A 541 -3.12 23.82 17.30
C THR A 541 -3.83 23.72 15.95
N ALA A 542 -3.97 22.52 15.39
CA ALA A 542 -4.46 22.34 14.02
C ALA A 542 -5.88 22.88 13.82
N SER A 543 -6.77 22.67 14.78
CA SER A 543 -8.14 23.20 14.74
C SER A 543 -8.18 24.74 14.69
N GLN A 544 -7.34 25.41 15.46
CA GLN A 544 -7.23 26.87 15.48
C GLN A 544 -6.60 27.41 14.20
N SER A 545 -5.54 26.76 13.71
CA SER A 545 -4.86 27.11 12.47
C SER A 545 -5.80 26.98 11.26
N LEU A 546 -6.53 25.87 11.17
CA LEU A 546 -7.50 25.62 10.09
C LEU A 546 -8.72 26.54 10.19
N ALA A 547 -9.21 26.84 11.39
CA ALA A 547 -10.25 27.85 11.58
C ALA A 547 -9.79 29.24 11.12
N GLY A 548 -8.54 29.62 11.42
CA GLY A 548 -7.92 30.85 10.90
C GLY A 548 -7.73 30.84 9.38
N ALA A 549 -7.50 29.67 8.80
CA ALA A 549 -7.39 29.49 7.35
C ALA A 549 -8.75 29.55 6.61
N GLY A 550 -9.87 29.44 7.33
CA GLY A 550 -11.23 29.40 6.76
C GLY A 550 -11.75 27.98 6.47
N MET A 551 -11.17 26.97 7.12
CA MET A 551 -11.52 25.54 6.98
C MET A 551 -11.80 24.85 8.33
N PRO A 552 -12.59 25.43 9.25
CA PRO A 552 -12.81 24.83 10.58
C PRO A 552 -13.51 23.46 10.53
N GLU A 553 -14.21 23.12 9.45
CA GLU A 553 -14.94 21.85 9.30
C GLU A 553 -14.06 20.65 8.97
N PHE A 554 -12.91 20.89 8.32
CA PHE A 554 -12.11 19.84 7.67
C PHE A 554 -10.93 19.36 8.52
N VAL A 555 -10.93 19.58 9.83
CA VAL A 555 -9.81 19.20 10.71
C VAL A 555 -9.48 17.71 10.61
N ASN A 556 -10.49 16.84 10.60
CA ASN A 556 -10.30 15.39 10.50
C ASN A 556 -9.81 14.98 9.10
N GLU A 557 -10.41 15.52 8.05
CA GLU A 557 -10.07 15.21 6.65
C GLU A 557 -8.65 15.64 6.29
N VAL A 558 -8.27 16.87 6.68
CA VAL A 558 -6.91 17.38 6.52
C VAL A 558 -5.93 16.60 7.39
N GLY A 559 -6.35 16.18 8.59
CA GLY A 559 -5.57 15.30 9.45
C GLY A 559 -5.20 13.97 8.78
N GLN A 560 -6.19 13.26 8.25
CA GLN A 560 -5.98 12.00 7.53
C GLN A 560 -5.11 12.20 6.27
N LEU A 561 -5.36 13.27 5.51
CA LEU A 561 -4.53 13.62 4.34
C LEU A 561 -3.07 13.85 4.74
N THR A 562 -2.80 14.56 5.84
CA THR A 562 -1.44 14.78 6.34
C THR A 562 -0.77 13.50 6.83
N GLU A 563 -1.51 12.61 7.48
CA GLU A 563 -0.99 11.33 7.99
C GLU A 563 -0.65 10.37 6.85
N GLU A 564 -1.47 10.32 5.80
CA GLU A 564 -1.18 9.53 4.60
C GLU A 564 0.08 10.05 3.88
N LEU A 565 0.24 11.37 3.75
CA LEU A 565 1.47 11.97 3.20
C LEU A 565 2.70 11.70 4.08
N GLU A 566 2.54 11.71 5.41
CA GLU A 566 3.63 11.40 6.35
C GLU A 566 4.08 9.93 6.20
N LYS A 567 3.14 8.99 6.07
CA LYS A 567 3.47 7.57 5.81
C LYS A 567 4.23 7.37 4.50
N VAL A 568 3.76 7.97 3.41
CA VAL A 568 4.44 7.91 2.10
C VAL A 568 5.86 8.45 2.22
N ARG A 569 6.01 9.61 2.88
CA ARG A 569 7.33 10.22 3.13
C ARG A 569 8.24 9.30 3.95
N GLU A 570 7.74 8.70 5.02
CA GLU A 570 8.54 7.83 5.88
C GLU A 570 9.02 6.59 5.12
N VAL A 571 8.12 5.92 4.40
CA VAL A 571 8.44 4.72 3.62
C VAL A 571 9.43 5.04 2.51
N ASP A 572 9.18 6.10 1.73
CA ASP A 572 10.06 6.50 0.65
C ASP A 572 11.44 6.95 1.17
N TRP A 573 11.50 7.65 2.30
CA TRP A 573 12.78 8.03 2.92
C TRP A 573 13.55 6.82 3.44
N LEU A 574 12.87 5.83 4.02
CA LEU A 574 13.47 4.59 4.49
C LEU A 574 14.04 3.75 3.34
N CYS A 575 13.32 3.69 2.21
CA CYS A 575 13.74 2.91 1.05
C CYS A 575 14.80 3.65 0.22
N HIS A 576 14.66 4.95 -0.03
CA HIS A 576 15.47 5.67 -1.02
C HIS A 576 16.41 6.74 -0.43
N GLY A 577 16.54 6.82 0.89
CA GLY A 577 17.35 7.84 1.58
C GLY A 577 18.79 7.96 1.08
N MET A 578 19.49 6.84 0.85
CA MET A 578 20.87 6.85 0.34
C MET A 578 20.99 7.50 -1.05
N ILE A 579 19.98 7.33 -1.89
CA ILE A 579 19.93 7.90 -3.24
C ILE A 579 19.71 9.41 -3.16
N TYR A 580 18.90 9.86 -2.19
CA TYR A 580 18.72 11.28 -1.93
C TYR A 580 19.98 11.95 -1.43
N GLU A 581 20.76 11.28 -0.57
CA GLU A 581 22.07 11.78 -0.15
C GLU A 581 23.02 11.95 -1.35
N GLN A 582 23.11 10.95 -2.23
CA GLN A 582 23.90 11.05 -3.47
C GLN A 582 23.43 12.20 -4.38
N ILE A 583 22.11 12.36 -4.58
CA ILE A 583 21.56 13.45 -5.39
C ILE A 583 21.88 14.82 -4.79
N LEU A 584 21.92 14.93 -3.46
CA LEU A 584 22.24 16.16 -2.75
C LEU A 584 23.72 16.48 -2.75
N GLU A 585 24.60 15.48 -2.70
CA GLU A 585 26.06 15.66 -2.85
C GLU A 585 26.45 16.13 -4.25
N GLU A 586 25.70 15.68 -5.27
CA GLU A 586 25.92 16.09 -6.66
C GLU A 586 25.34 17.48 -7.01
N ALA A 587 24.55 18.09 -6.12
CA ALA A 587 23.78 19.32 -6.38
C ALA A 587 24.30 20.53 -5.59
#